data_AF-A0A9E5FYA9-F1
#
_entry.id   AF-A0A9E5FYA9-F1
#
_cell.length_a   1.000
_cell.length_b   1.000
_cell.length_c   1.000
_cell.angle_alpha   90.00
_cell.angle_beta   90.00
_cell.angle_gamma   90.00
#
_symmetry.space_group_name_H-M   'P 1'
#
loop_
_entity.id
_entity.type
_entity.pdbx_description
1 polymer ?
#
loop_
_entity_poly.entity_id
_entity_poly.type
_entity_poly.pdbx_seq_one_letter_code
_entity_poly.pdbx_strand_id
1 'polypeptide(L)'
;MARSKLFLRAKIRHIVLTRTADRLTLGILGRRHRAQPIEVRTVELCIPHWPQAYDGVRIAHLTDFHLGELMHVGQALDAVERVACLKPDMVACTGDVVDLELHHMGAEELLSAMGSMEAPLGRFLVLGNHDHLDDGHMLAAMASMRGLQVLHGAVVPVGDASDPLLVGGVDWASTVRALDQRVAELPQTPHLLLAHNPKAFHAAARRDIP
;
A
#
# COMPACT_ATOMS: atom_id res chain seq x y z
N MET A 1 -7.78 -23.72 9.24
CA MET A 1 -6.57 -24.51 9.59
C MET A 1 -5.37 -24.32 8.63
N ALA A 2 -5.49 -23.67 7.45
CA ALA A 2 -4.35 -23.33 6.59
C ALA A 2 -3.57 -22.05 7.01
N ARG A 3 -4.22 -21.20 7.82
CA ARG A 3 -3.72 -19.89 8.32
C ARG A 3 -2.41 -19.99 9.12
N SER A 4 -2.15 -21.10 9.82
CA SER A 4 -0.99 -21.23 10.71
C SER A 4 0.32 -21.60 10.02
N LYS A 5 0.31 -22.40 8.94
CA LYS A 5 1.55 -22.92 8.33
C LYS A 5 2.25 -21.91 7.42
N LEU A 6 1.50 -21.09 6.66
CA LEU A 6 2.07 -20.03 5.82
C LEU A 6 2.61 -18.89 6.69
N PHE A 7 1.83 -18.47 7.69
CA PHE A 7 2.26 -17.52 8.72
C PHE A 7 3.54 -17.99 9.42
N LEU A 8 3.58 -19.25 9.88
CA LEU A 8 4.75 -19.81 10.54
C LEU A 8 5.98 -19.86 9.62
N ARG A 9 5.82 -20.20 8.33
CA ARG A 9 6.93 -20.19 7.36
C ARG A 9 7.44 -18.79 7.07
N ALA A 10 6.54 -17.82 6.88
CA ALA A 10 6.91 -16.42 6.67
C ALA A 10 7.63 -15.87 7.91
N LYS A 11 7.09 -16.12 9.10
CA LYS A 11 7.68 -15.75 10.39
C LYS A 11 9.04 -16.41 10.62
N ILE A 12 9.21 -17.70 10.31
CA ILE A 12 10.51 -18.39 10.39
C ILE A 12 11.51 -17.77 9.41
N ARG A 13 11.11 -17.58 8.15
CA ARG A 13 12.00 -17.00 7.13
C ARG A 13 12.42 -15.59 7.51
N HIS A 14 11.51 -14.80 8.08
CA HIS A 14 11.78 -13.47 8.62
C HIS A 14 12.75 -13.52 9.81
N ILE A 15 12.50 -14.38 10.80
CA ILE A 15 13.41 -14.59 11.94
C ILE A 15 14.82 -15.02 11.47
N VAL A 16 14.89 -15.88 10.44
CA VAL A 16 16.15 -16.46 9.93
C VAL A 16 16.91 -15.53 8.98
N LEU A 17 16.24 -14.69 8.19
CA LEU A 17 16.92 -13.83 7.22
C LEU A 17 17.12 -12.41 7.73
N THR A 18 16.21 -11.91 8.56
CA THR A 18 16.25 -10.52 9.04
C THR A 18 16.82 -10.47 10.45
N ARG A 19 16.14 -11.11 11.42
CA ARG A 19 16.51 -10.98 12.85
C ARG A 19 17.82 -11.67 13.21
N THR A 20 18.09 -12.85 12.67
CA THR A 20 19.36 -13.56 12.97
C THR A 20 20.54 -12.96 12.23
N ALA A 21 20.37 -12.48 10.98
CA ALA A 21 21.40 -11.70 10.31
C ALA A 21 21.72 -10.40 11.06
N ASP A 22 20.70 -9.68 11.54
CA ASP A 22 20.90 -8.49 12.37
C ASP A 22 21.59 -8.84 13.69
N ARG A 23 21.16 -9.91 14.38
CA ARG A 23 21.84 -10.39 15.61
C ARG A 23 23.30 -10.79 15.38
N LEU A 24 23.60 -11.49 14.28
CA LEU A 24 24.97 -11.88 13.91
C LEU A 24 25.84 -10.66 13.62
N THR A 25 25.25 -9.57 13.13
CA THR A 25 25.93 -8.28 12.95
C THR A 25 25.83 -7.35 14.16
N LEU A 26 25.42 -7.85 15.33
CA LEU A 26 25.25 -7.06 16.56
C LEU A 26 24.35 -5.82 16.37
N GLY A 27 23.32 -5.95 15.54
CA GLY A 27 22.34 -4.89 15.25
C GLY A 27 22.80 -3.85 14.22
N ILE A 28 23.95 -4.05 13.56
CA ILE A 28 24.49 -3.05 12.62
C ILE A 28 23.59 -2.88 11.39
N LEU A 29 23.02 -3.97 10.87
CA LEU A 29 22.17 -3.92 9.68
C LEU A 29 20.88 -3.15 9.95
N GLY A 30 20.18 -3.44 11.05
CA GLY A 30 18.99 -2.74 11.47
C GLY A 30 19.27 -1.27 11.81
N ARG A 31 20.39 -0.96 12.49
CA ARG A 31 20.79 0.43 12.75
C ARG A 31 21.07 1.20 11.45
N ARG A 32 21.76 0.59 10.49
CA ARG A 32 22.04 1.21 9.19
C ARG A 32 20.77 1.46 8.39
N HIS A 33 19.83 0.51 8.37
CA HIS A 33 18.55 0.68 7.69
C HIS A 33 17.74 1.83 8.31
N ARG A 34 17.57 1.84 9.64
CA ARG A 34 16.82 2.90 10.34
C ARG A 34 17.47 4.28 10.27
N ALA A 35 18.79 4.35 10.06
CA ALA A 35 19.52 5.61 9.90
C ALA A 35 19.42 6.20 8.48
N GLN A 36 18.80 5.50 7.53
CA GLN A 36 18.57 6.07 6.20
C GLN A 36 17.59 7.24 6.30
N PRO A 37 17.91 8.40 5.71
CA PRO A 37 17.01 9.53 5.73
C PRO A 37 15.77 9.23 4.88
N ILE A 38 14.65 9.83 5.26
CA ILE A 38 13.44 9.82 4.45
C ILE A 38 13.63 10.82 3.32
N GLU A 39 13.60 10.32 2.09
CA GLU A 39 13.72 11.12 0.88
C GLU A 39 12.38 11.16 0.14
N VAL A 40 11.99 12.36 -0.28
CA VAL A 40 10.83 12.56 -1.15
C VAL A 40 11.32 12.47 -2.59
N ARG A 41 10.76 11.52 -3.35
CA ARG A 41 11.02 11.38 -4.78
C ARG A 41 9.78 11.70 -5.58
N THR A 42 9.89 12.63 -6.52
CA THR A 42 8.84 12.91 -7.51
C THR A 42 9.20 12.19 -8.81
N VAL A 43 8.22 11.46 -9.36
CA VAL A 43 8.33 10.79 -10.65
C VAL A 43 7.17 11.26 -11.50
N GLU A 44 7.47 11.81 -12.67
CA GLU A 44 6.47 12.16 -13.67
C GLU A 44 6.23 10.96 -14.59
N LEU A 45 4.95 10.59 -14.77
CA LEU A 45 4.54 9.46 -15.60
C LEU A 45 3.72 9.98 -16.77
N CYS A 46 4.21 9.79 -18.00
CA CYS A 46 3.47 10.09 -19.22
C CYS A 46 2.72 8.82 -19.66
N ILE A 47 1.44 8.73 -19.33
CA ILE A 47 0.60 7.56 -19.59
C ILE A 47 -0.21 7.79 -20.88
N PRO A 48 -0.06 6.93 -21.91
CA PRO A 48 -0.92 6.98 -23.09
C PRO A 48 -2.38 6.82 -22.69
N HIS A 49 -3.26 7.63 -23.29
CA HIS A 49 -4.71 7.59 -23.03
C HIS A 49 -5.12 7.91 -21.59
N TRP A 50 -4.26 8.57 -20.80
CA TRP A 50 -4.66 9.12 -19.51
C TRP A 50 -5.84 10.10 -19.68
N PRO A 51 -6.88 10.04 -18.83
CA PRO A 51 -8.03 10.94 -18.95
C PRO A 51 -7.62 12.41 -18.84
N GLN A 52 -7.96 13.21 -19.85
CA GLN A 52 -7.51 14.61 -19.96
C GLN A 52 -7.96 15.49 -18.80
N ALA A 53 -9.15 15.23 -18.24
CA ALA A 53 -9.68 15.96 -17.08
C ALA A 53 -8.82 15.78 -15.80
N TYR A 54 -7.95 14.78 -15.78
CA TYR A 54 -7.08 14.42 -14.65
C TYR A 54 -5.59 14.57 -15.00
N ASP A 55 -5.27 15.30 -16.07
CA ASP A 55 -3.89 15.63 -16.40
C ASP A 55 -3.24 16.44 -15.26
N GLY A 56 -2.00 16.09 -14.92
CA GLY A 56 -1.27 16.72 -13.81
C GLY A 56 -1.70 16.31 -12.40
N VAL A 57 -2.59 15.31 -12.24
CA VAL A 57 -2.94 14.76 -10.91
C VAL A 57 -1.70 14.28 -10.15
N ARG A 58 -1.62 14.67 -8.88
CA ARG A 58 -0.50 14.34 -7.99
C ARG A 58 -0.91 13.25 -7.01
N ILE A 59 -0.25 12.11 -7.08
CA ILE A 59 -0.53 10.96 -6.22
C ILE A 59 0.58 10.80 -5.18
N ALA A 60 0.20 10.86 -3.91
CA ALA A 60 1.05 10.43 -2.81
C ALA A 60 1.01 8.89 -2.75
N HIS A 61 2.08 8.25 -3.24
CA HIS A 61 2.23 6.80 -3.16
C HIS A 61 3.00 6.41 -1.88
N LEU A 62 2.32 5.69 -0.99
CA LEU A 62 2.85 5.26 0.30
C LEU A 62 2.75 3.73 0.39
N THR A 63 3.81 3.02 0.78
CA THR A 63 3.78 1.55 0.78
C THR A 63 4.86 0.97 1.66
N ASP A 64 4.68 -0.28 2.09
CA ASP A 64 5.71 -1.12 2.72
C ASP A 64 6.37 -0.45 3.95
N PHE A 65 5.56 0.26 4.74
CA PHE A 65 6.02 0.86 5.99
C PHE A 65 6.56 -0.21 6.95
N HIS A 66 5.93 -1.39 6.97
CA HIS A 66 6.29 -2.49 7.86
C HIS A 66 6.54 -2.00 9.29
N LEU A 67 5.52 -1.32 9.85
CA LEU A 67 5.61 -0.73 11.19
C LEU A 67 6.06 -1.77 12.22
N GLY A 68 7.04 -1.36 13.03
CA GLY A 68 7.66 -2.18 14.06
C GLY A 68 9.11 -2.50 13.73
N GLU A 69 9.33 -3.55 12.93
CA GLU A 69 10.67 -4.10 12.72
C GLU A 69 11.55 -3.25 11.79
N LEU A 70 10.99 -2.74 10.71
CA LEU A 70 11.71 -1.97 9.70
C LEU A 70 11.61 -0.46 9.94
N MET A 71 10.41 0.02 10.26
CA MET A 71 10.16 1.44 10.48
C MET A 71 9.45 1.71 11.81
N HIS A 72 9.96 2.67 12.56
CA HIS A 72 9.28 3.18 13.75
C HIS A 72 8.14 4.13 13.35
N VAL A 73 7.05 4.15 14.13
CA VAL A 73 5.90 5.02 13.86
C VAL A 73 6.29 6.49 13.65
N GLY A 74 7.24 7.03 14.42
CA GLY A 74 7.70 8.41 14.24
C GLY A 74 8.33 8.68 12.87
N GLN A 75 9.05 7.71 12.30
CA GLN A 75 9.61 7.82 10.95
C GLN A 75 8.51 7.71 9.89
N ALA A 76 7.55 6.81 10.08
CA ALA A 76 6.41 6.69 9.17
C ALA A 76 5.57 7.98 9.16
N LEU A 77 5.35 8.59 10.32
CA LEU A 77 4.65 9.87 10.44
C LEU A 77 5.41 11.02 9.78
N ASP A 78 6.75 11.10 9.94
CA ASP A 78 7.59 12.09 9.22
C ASP A 78 7.47 11.90 7.69
N ALA A 79 7.46 10.67 7.19
CA ALA A 79 7.25 10.39 5.76
C ALA A 79 5.88 10.88 5.27
N VAL A 80 4.81 10.58 6.02
CA VAL A 80 3.46 11.03 5.70
C VAL A 80 3.36 12.56 5.73
N GLU A 81 3.93 13.22 6.74
CA GLU A 81 3.92 14.68 6.85
C GLU A 81 4.64 15.35 5.67
N ARG A 82 5.83 14.87 5.31
CA ARG A 82 6.60 15.39 4.16
C ARG A 82 5.82 15.31 2.86
N VAL A 83 5.15 14.19 2.62
CA VAL A 83 4.35 13.99 1.41
C VAL A 83 3.05 14.79 1.48
N ALA A 84 2.44 14.95 2.65
CA ALA A 84 1.26 15.79 2.86
C ALA A 84 1.56 17.28 2.54
N CYS A 85 2.74 17.78 2.91
CA CYS A 85 3.17 19.15 2.56
C CYS A 85 3.23 19.41 1.05
N LEU A 86 3.33 18.35 0.23
CA LEU A 86 3.31 18.47 -1.22
C LEU A 86 1.89 18.70 -1.76
N LYS A 87 0.84 18.58 -0.95
CA LYS A 87 -0.57 18.73 -1.35
C LYS A 87 -0.94 17.81 -2.53
N PRO A 88 -0.92 16.48 -2.31
CA PRO A 88 -1.36 15.53 -3.33
C PRO A 88 -2.86 15.64 -3.56
N ASP A 89 -3.32 15.30 -4.76
CA ASP A 89 -4.73 15.20 -5.09
C ASP A 89 -5.31 13.87 -4.60
N MET A 90 -4.48 12.82 -4.50
CA MET A 90 -4.85 11.47 -4.09
C MET A 90 -3.78 10.87 -3.17
N VAL A 91 -4.20 10.11 -2.16
CA VAL A 91 -3.32 9.20 -1.42
C VAL A 91 -3.57 7.77 -1.86
N ALA A 92 -2.51 7.07 -2.26
CA ALA A 92 -2.55 5.66 -2.62
C ALA A 92 -1.61 4.89 -1.70
N CYS A 93 -2.18 4.14 -0.75
CA CYS A 93 -1.42 3.21 0.07
C CYS A 93 -1.48 1.80 -0.54
N THR A 94 -0.36 1.26 -1.00
CA THR A 94 -0.33 -0.06 -1.68
C THR A 94 0.05 -1.23 -0.79
N GLY A 95 -0.21 -1.12 0.52
CA GLY A 95 -0.14 -2.23 1.46
C GLY A 95 1.17 -2.35 2.23
N ASP A 96 1.25 -3.42 3.02
CA ASP A 96 2.31 -3.72 3.99
C ASP A 96 2.52 -2.57 4.99
N VAL A 97 1.41 -2.11 5.58
CA VAL A 97 1.39 -1.08 6.63
C VAL A 97 2.03 -1.61 7.92
N VAL A 98 1.78 -2.87 8.25
CA VAL A 98 2.23 -3.52 9.50
C VAL A 98 3.00 -4.81 9.24
N ASP A 99 3.87 -5.20 10.17
CA ASP A 99 4.58 -6.48 10.14
C ASP A 99 4.23 -7.36 11.35
N LEU A 100 3.07 -8.03 11.27
CA LEU A 100 2.60 -9.07 12.21
C LEU A 100 2.35 -8.63 13.68
N GLU A 101 2.28 -7.32 13.95
CA GLU A 101 2.01 -6.75 15.28
C GLU A 101 1.10 -5.51 15.22
N LEU A 102 -0.07 -5.62 14.56
CA LEU A 102 -1.03 -4.53 14.33
C LEU A 102 -1.33 -3.65 15.58
N HIS A 103 -1.46 -4.27 16.76
CA HIS A 103 -1.87 -3.59 17.99
C HIS A 103 -0.76 -2.90 18.77
N HIS A 104 0.50 -3.08 18.40
CA HIS A 104 1.64 -2.69 19.27
C HIS A 104 2.59 -1.67 18.66
N MET A 105 2.36 -1.23 17.42
CA MET A 105 3.38 -0.51 16.63
C MET A 105 2.91 0.81 15.99
N GLY A 106 1.80 1.38 16.44
CA GLY A 106 1.38 2.70 15.99
C GLY A 106 0.63 2.73 14.64
N ALA A 107 0.03 1.60 14.26
CA ALA A 107 -0.68 1.47 12.98
C ALA A 107 -1.89 2.40 12.91
N GLU A 108 -2.60 2.60 14.02
CA GLU A 108 -3.74 3.49 14.09
C GLU A 108 -3.34 4.95 13.86
N GLU A 109 -2.22 5.38 14.44
CA GLU A 109 -1.65 6.72 14.27
C GLU A 109 -1.24 6.95 12.82
N LEU A 110 -0.58 5.98 12.20
CA LEU A 110 -0.18 6.07 10.79
C LEU A 110 -1.40 6.14 9.86
N LEU A 111 -2.39 5.26 10.06
CA LEU A 111 -3.64 5.28 9.29
C LEU A 111 -4.40 6.60 9.51
N SER A 112 -4.41 7.13 10.75
CA SER A 112 -5.01 8.44 11.05
C SER A 112 -4.30 9.56 10.31
N ALA A 113 -2.96 9.55 10.28
CA ALA A 113 -2.17 10.54 9.56
C ALA A 113 -2.48 10.52 8.06
N MET A 114 -2.44 9.34 7.41
CA MET A 114 -2.81 9.20 6.00
C MET A 114 -4.26 9.60 5.73
N GLY A 115 -5.18 9.19 6.61
CA GLY A 115 -6.60 9.49 6.54
C GLY A 115 -6.96 10.96 6.67
N SER A 116 -6.13 11.72 7.41
CA SER A 116 -6.30 13.16 7.62
C SER A 116 -5.73 14.02 6.49
N MET A 117 -4.95 13.44 5.56
CA MET A 117 -4.38 14.19 4.43
C MET A 117 -5.49 14.79 3.56
N GLU A 118 -5.30 16.05 3.15
CA GLU A 118 -6.11 16.66 2.10
C GLU A 118 -5.77 15.96 0.78
N ALA A 119 -6.78 15.34 0.19
CA ALA A 119 -6.69 14.56 -1.04
C ALA A 119 -8.08 14.56 -1.70
N PRO A 120 -8.41 15.58 -2.52
CA PRO A 120 -9.74 15.76 -3.10
C PRO A 120 -10.22 14.57 -3.94
N LEU A 121 -9.31 13.78 -4.50
CA LEU A 121 -9.61 12.56 -5.25
C LEU A 121 -9.62 11.29 -4.37
N GLY A 122 -9.49 11.43 -3.05
CA GLY A 122 -9.62 10.34 -2.10
C GLY A 122 -8.31 9.77 -1.58
N ARG A 123 -8.45 8.88 -0.59
CA ARG A 123 -7.35 8.20 0.10
C ARG A 123 -7.65 6.71 0.07
N PHE A 124 -6.79 5.94 -0.55
CA PHE A 124 -7.03 4.52 -0.83
C PHE A 124 -6.01 3.64 -0.13
N LEU A 125 -6.45 2.43 0.22
CA LEU A 125 -5.60 1.36 0.72
C LEU A 125 -5.92 0.07 -0.03
N VAL A 126 -4.89 -0.64 -0.51
CA VAL A 126 -4.99 -2.07 -0.84
C VAL A 126 -4.15 -2.87 0.16
N LEU A 127 -4.57 -4.09 0.49
CA LEU A 127 -3.86 -4.89 1.48
C LEU A 127 -2.69 -5.64 0.87
N GLY A 128 -1.54 -5.54 1.54
CA GLY A 128 -0.34 -6.30 1.22
C GLY A 128 -0.35 -7.70 1.83
N ASN A 129 0.74 -8.45 1.62
CA ASN A 129 0.82 -9.79 2.20
C ASN A 129 1.04 -9.77 3.71
N HIS A 130 1.85 -8.86 4.25
CA HIS A 130 2.06 -8.78 5.69
C HIS A 130 0.78 -8.35 6.41
N ASP A 131 0.01 -7.44 5.80
CA ASP A 131 -1.31 -7.04 6.31
C ASP A 131 -2.26 -8.24 6.42
N HIS A 132 -2.33 -9.08 5.37
CA HIS A 132 -3.16 -10.29 5.39
C HIS A 132 -2.62 -11.39 6.33
N LEU A 133 -1.30 -11.47 6.50
CA LEU A 133 -0.69 -12.47 7.39
C LEU A 133 -1.00 -12.18 8.86
N ASP A 134 -1.18 -10.91 9.22
CA ASP A 134 -1.62 -10.52 10.56
C ASP A 134 -3.15 -10.59 10.67
N ASP A 135 -3.82 -9.43 10.65
CA ASP A 135 -5.28 -9.31 10.61
C ASP A 135 -5.72 -8.23 9.63
N GLY A 136 -5.71 -8.58 8.34
CA GLY A 136 -6.12 -7.68 7.27
C GLY A 136 -7.57 -7.18 7.40
N HIS A 137 -8.48 -7.95 8.01
CA HIS A 137 -9.86 -7.49 8.24
C HIS A 137 -9.89 -6.35 9.26
N MET A 138 -9.17 -6.50 10.36
CA MET A 138 -9.07 -5.47 11.38
C MET A 138 -8.32 -4.25 10.88
N LEU A 139 -7.22 -4.42 10.15
CA LEU A 139 -6.50 -3.31 9.52
C LEU A 139 -7.41 -2.55 8.55
N ALA A 140 -8.16 -3.26 7.71
CA ALA A 140 -9.08 -2.63 6.76
C ALA A 140 -10.21 -1.86 7.47
N ALA A 141 -10.78 -2.44 8.54
CA ALA A 141 -11.78 -1.76 9.36
C ALA A 141 -11.19 -0.50 10.03
N MET A 142 -9.98 -0.60 10.58
CA MET A 142 -9.26 0.53 11.18
C MET A 142 -8.99 1.63 10.16
N ALA A 143 -8.47 1.27 8.97
CA ALA A 143 -8.22 2.22 7.89
C ALA A 143 -9.50 2.94 7.46
N SER A 144 -10.61 2.20 7.34
CA SER A 144 -11.93 2.75 7.02
C SER A 144 -12.43 3.73 8.09
N MET A 145 -12.29 3.39 9.37
CA MET A 145 -12.62 4.28 10.49
C MET A 145 -11.73 5.53 10.58
N ARG A 146 -10.58 5.52 9.88
CA ARG A 146 -9.65 6.65 9.79
C ARG A 146 -9.72 7.41 8.47
N GLY A 147 -10.69 7.10 7.60
CA GLY A 147 -10.97 7.90 6.40
C GLY A 147 -10.21 7.46 5.15
N LEU A 148 -9.60 6.28 5.16
CA LEU A 148 -9.13 5.61 3.94
C LEU A 148 -10.22 4.69 3.40
N GLN A 149 -10.38 4.66 2.08
CA GLN A 149 -11.21 3.68 1.41
C GLN A 149 -10.38 2.46 1.04
N VAL A 150 -10.71 1.31 1.60
CA VAL A 150 -10.02 0.05 1.31
C VAL A 150 -10.59 -0.56 0.03
N LEU A 151 -9.74 -0.80 -0.97
CA LEU A 151 -10.12 -1.35 -2.27
C LEU A 151 -9.77 -2.83 -2.38
N HIS A 152 -10.76 -3.69 -2.14
CA HIS A 152 -10.61 -5.14 -2.25
C HIS A 152 -11.28 -5.67 -3.53
N GLY A 153 -10.56 -5.70 -4.64
CA GLY A 153 -11.13 -6.12 -5.93
C GLY A 153 -12.26 -5.20 -6.40
N ALA A 154 -12.13 -3.91 -6.10
CA ALA A 154 -13.15 -2.90 -6.36
C ALA A 154 -12.62 -1.84 -7.33
N VAL A 155 -13.53 -1.17 -8.02
CA VAL A 155 -13.26 0.05 -8.78
C VAL A 155 -14.23 1.12 -8.33
N VAL A 156 -13.71 2.32 -8.08
CA VAL A 156 -14.49 3.46 -7.59
C VAL A 156 -14.26 4.67 -8.47
N PRO A 157 -15.32 5.41 -8.85
CA PRO A 157 -15.18 6.68 -9.54
C PRO A 157 -14.81 7.78 -8.53
N VAL A 158 -13.90 8.67 -8.91
CA VAL A 158 -13.59 9.90 -8.16
C VAL A 158 -13.53 11.11 -9.08
N GLY A 159 -13.60 12.30 -8.48
CA GLY A 159 -13.62 13.57 -9.22
C GLY A 159 -15.01 13.92 -9.73
N ASP A 160 -15.08 14.41 -10.96
CA ASP A 160 -16.33 14.88 -11.58
C ASP A 160 -17.28 13.70 -11.86
N ALA A 161 -18.57 13.87 -11.55
CA ALA A 161 -19.56 12.80 -11.70
C ALA A 161 -19.90 12.48 -13.18
N SER A 162 -19.72 13.43 -14.09
CA SER A 162 -19.97 13.27 -15.53
C SER A 162 -18.78 12.70 -16.28
N ASP A 163 -17.56 12.91 -15.77
CA ASP A 163 -16.31 12.34 -16.32
C ASP A 163 -15.36 11.89 -15.18
N PRO A 164 -15.63 10.75 -14.52
CA PRO A 164 -14.90 10.33 -13.33
C PRO A 164 -13.58 9.62 -13.65
N LEU A 165 -12.58 9.81 -12.78
CA LEU A 165 -11.39 8.97 -12.75
C LEU A 165 -11.72 7.65 -12.04
N LEU A 166 -11.72 6.55 -12.79
CA LEU A 166 -11.88 5.21 -12.24
C LEU A 166 -10.59 4.70 -11.58
N VAL A 167 -10.62 4.52 -10.26
CA VAL A 167 -9.53 3.97 -9.44
C VAL A 167 -9.89 2.55 -9.01
N GLY A 168 -9.08 1.58 -9.43
CA GLY A 168 -9.21 0.18 -9.05
C GLY A 168 -8.21 -0.23 -7.99
N GLY A 169 -8.52 -1.25 -7.19
CA GLY A 169 -7.58 -1.84 -6.25
C GLY A 169 -7.72 -3.35 -6.15
N VAL A 170 -6.57 -4.05 -6.16
CA VAL A 170 -6.49 -5.48 -5.93
C VAL A 170 -5.51 -5.80 -4.80
N ASP A 171 -5.99 -6.59 -3.85
CA ASP A 171 -5.16 -7.10 -2.76
C ASP A 171 -4.10 -8.09 -3.24
N TRP A 172 -3.09 -8.32 -2.39
CA TRP A 172 -2.02 -9.27 -2.65
C TRP A 172 -2.51 -10.71 -2.85
N ALA A 173 -2.05 -11.36 -3.92
CA ALA A 173 -2.22 -12.80 -4.15
C ALA A 173 -0.87 -13.53 -4.22
N SER A 174 -0.85 -14.78 -3.75
CA SER A 174 0.35 -15.62 -3.65
C SER A 174 0.84 -16.20 -4.98
N THR A 175 -0.01 -16.21 -6.01
CA THR A 175 0.31 -16.75 -7.34
C THR A 175 -0.09 -15.76 -8.42
N VAL A 176 0.62 -15.79 -9.56
CA VAL A 176 0.29 -14.97 -10.74
C VAL A 176 -1.13 -15.28 -11.22
N ARG A 177 -1.51 -16.57 -11.29
CA ARG A 177 -2.85 -16.97 -11.71
C ARG A 177 -3.96 -16.38 -10.84
N ALA A 178 -3.78 -16.39 -9.52
CA ALA A 178 -4.78 -15.80 -8.61
C ALA A 178 -4.83 -14.27 -8.73
N LEU A 179 -3.69 -13.62 -8.95
CA LEU A 179 -3.63 -12.18 -9.18
C LEU A 179 -4.29 -11.79 -10.50
N ASP A 180 -3.99 -12.53 -11.57
CA ASP A 180 -4.61 -12.39 -12.88
C ASP A 180 -6.13 -12.51 -12.79
N GLN A 181 -6.61 -13.50 -12.02
CA GLN A 181 -8.04 -13.69 -11.78
C GLN A 181 -8.66 -12.49 -11.06
N ARG A 182 -8.02 -11.96 -10.01
CA ARG A 182 -8.54 -10.77 -9.29
C ARG A 182 -8.62 -9.53 -10.17
N VAL A 183 -7.60 -9.29 -10.99
CA VAL A 183 -7.64 -8.19 -11.98
C VAL A 183 -8.72 -8.46 -13.02
N ALA A 184 -8.94 -9.72 -13.39
CA ALA A 184 -9.96 -10.07 -14.37
C ALA A 184 -11.40 -9.91 -13.84
N GLU A 185 -11.59 -10.11 -12.55
CA GLU A 185 -12.86 -10.01 -11.81
C GLU A 185 -13.24 -8.57 -11.44
N LEU A 186 -12.37 -7.58 -11.70
CA LEU A 186 -12.72 -6.17 -11.49
C LEU A 186 -14.01 -5.81 -12.25
N PRO A 187 -14.95 -5.08 -11.62
CA PRO A 187 -16.27 -4.82 -12.20
C PRO A 187 -16.24 -3.98 -13.48
N GLN A 188 -15.17 -3.21 -13.68
CA GLN A 188 -14.90 -2.40 -14.86
C GLN A 188 -13.39 -2.20 -15.00
N THR A 189 -12.93 -1.73 -16.16
CA THR A 189 -11.53 -1.39 -16.38
C THR A 189 -11.22 -0.03 -15.72
N PRO A 190 -10.35 0.04 -14.71
CA PRO A 190 -9.95 1.31 -14.11
C PRO A 190 -8.93 2.04 -14.99
N HIS A 191 -8.81 3.35 -14.84
CA HIS A 191 -7.71 4.14 -15.41
C HIS A 191 -6.43 4.02 -14.58
N LEU A 192 -6.57 3.82 -13.27
CA LEU A 192 -5.48 3.64 -12.32
C LEU A 192 -5.73 2.38 -11.48
N LEU A 193 -4.80 1.42 -11.48
CA LEU A 193 -4.89 0.21 -10.66
C LEU A 193 -3.86 0.22 -9.53
N LEU A 194 -4.35 0.18 -8.30
CA LEU A 194 -3.53 0.00 -7.10
C LEU A 194 -3.34 -1.49 -6.83
N ALA A 195 -2.09 -1.92 -6.68
CA ALA A 195 -1.77 -3.31 -6.38
C ALA A 195 -0.49 -3.39 -5.55
N HIS A 196 -0.49 -4.25 -4.52
CA HIS A 196 0.72 -4.51 -3.74
C HIS A 196 1.73 -5.39 -4.49
N ASN A 197 1.25 -6.33 -5.31
CA ASN A 197 2.11 -7.26 -6.01
C ASN A 197 2.46 -6.74 -7.42
N PRO A 198 3.73 -6.46 -7.74
CA PRO A 198 4.13 -5.91 -9.05
C PRO A 198 3.80 -6.83 -10.22
N LYS A 199 3.57 -8.13 -9.98
CA LYS A 199 3.14 -9.07 -11.01
C LYS A 199 1.74 -8.76 -11.56
N ALA A 200 0.96 -7.90 -10.89
CA ALA A 200 -0.34 -7.42 -11.37
C ALA A 200 -0.18 -6.66 -12.70
N PHE A 201 0.99 -6.05 -12.94
CA PHE A 201 1.30 -5.33 -14.17
C PHE A 201 1.02 -6.17 -15.42
N HIS A 202 1.36 -7.46 -15.42
CA HIS A 202 1.10 -8.32 -16.58
C HIS A 202 -0.38 -8.55 -16.85
N ALA A 203 -1.20 -8.63 -15.81
CA ALA A 203 -2.65 -8.76 -15.94
C ALA A 203 -3.29 -7.44 -16.37
N ALA A 204 -2.84 -6.33 -15.78
CA ALA A 204 -3.26 -4.98 -16.08
C ALA A 204 -3.01 -4.62 -17.55
N ALA A 205 -1.79 -4.82 -18.02
CA ALA A 205 -1.39 -4.53 -19.39
C ALA A 205 -2.20 -5.33 -20.44
N ARG A 206 -2.62 -6.57 -20.13
CA ARG A 206 -3.49 -7.36 -21.03
C ARG A 206 -4.93 -6.85 -21.12
N ARG A 207 -5.33 -5.95 -20.23
CA ARG A 207 -6.66 -5.32 -20.17
C ARG A 207 -6.58 -3.83 -20.49
N ASP A 208 -5.47 -3.38 -21.06
CA ASP A 208 -5.20 -1.98 -21.40
C ASP A 208 -5.32 -1.03 -20.19
N ILE A 209 -5.05 -1.55 -18.99
CA ILE A 209 -4.81 -0.73 -17.80
C ILE A 209 -3.34 -0.32 -17.84
N PRO A 210 -3.03 0.99 -17.89
CA PRO A 210 -1.67 1.49 -18.05
C PRO A 210 -0.72 1.16 -16.89
#